data_AF-A0A537YX45-F1
#
_entry.id   AF-A0A537YX45-F1
#
_cell.length_a   1.000
_cell.length_b   1.000
_cell.length_c   1.000
_cell.angle_alpha   90.00
_cell.angle_beta   90.00
_cell.angle_gamma   90.00
#
_symmetry.space_group_name_H-M   'P 1'
#
loop_
_entity.id
_entity.type
_entity.pdbx_description
1 polymer ?
#
loop_
_entity_poly.entity_id
_entity_poly.type
_entity_poly.pdbx_seq_one_letter_code
_entity_poly.pdbx_strand_id
1 'polypeptide(L)'
;QALPAVASVEYENKDEACARAKKLLESNPAITENVPCEVYPASFRVTLADTSQYGQITARLACEPDPTTHDITCSEPGVLKVLDFRDILDRLSAITRVLRNGVLFIAVVMLISATVLVANTLRMGMFARRKEIGIMRLVGATNWRIRVPFLIEGLVEALVGAALAIITLFLVKVFVVDQLRGRIVWLPLIRNGDVLAITPWILIAAAGVAIVAGTIGIRRFLDV
;
A
#
# COMPACT_ATOMS: atom_id res chain seq x y z
N GLN A 1 -12.38 31.14 15.53
CA GLN A 1 -12.70 31.10 14.08
C GLN A 1 -12.38 29.70 13.56
N ALA A 2 -13.22 29.11 12.71
CA ALA A 2 -12.97 27.75 12.20
C ALA A 2 -11.76 27.75 11.26
N LEU A 3 -10.71 27.01 11.63
CA LEU A 3 -9.52 26.82 10.79
C LEU A 3 -9.88 25.85 9.65
N PRO A 4 -9.65 26.21 8.38
CA PRO A 4 -10.00 25.35 7.24
C PRO A 4 -9.23 24.02 7.21
N ALA A 5 -8.15 23.92 7.98
CA ALA A 5 -7.32 22.72 8.09
C ALA A 5 -7.81 21.72 9.16
N VAL A 6 -8.82 22.08 9.96
CA VAL A 6 -9.41 21.22 11.00
C VAL A 6 -10.67 20.55 10.47
N ALA A 7 -10.68 19.22 10.43
CA ALA A 7 -11.83 18.41 10.03
C ALA A 7 -12.86 18.27 11.15
N SER A 8 -12.43 18.05 12.39
CA SER A 8 -13.33 17.99 13.55
C SER A 8 -12.62 18.40 14.84
N VAL A 9 -13.40 18.99 15.76
CA VAL A 9 -12.99 19.24 17.13
C VAL A 9 -13.97 18.51 18.03
N GLU A 10 -13.48 17.51 18.76
CA GLU A 10 -14.24 16.79 19.77
C GLU A 10 -13.74 17.21 21.14
N TYR A 11 -14.64 17.75 21.96
CA TYR A 11 -14.35 17.98 23.37
C TYR A 11 -14.58 16.67 24.13
N GLU A 12 -13.58 16.25 24.87
CA GLU A 12 -13.68 15.11 25.76
C GLU A 12 -13.53 15.59 27.21
N ASN A 13 -14.58 15.35 28.01
CA ASN A 13 -14.56 15.67 29.43
C ASN A 13 -13.71 14.65 30.22
N LYS A 14 -13.42 14.95 31.49
CA LYS A 14 -12.55 14.12 32.34
C LYS A 14 -13.08 12.69 32.52
N ASP A 15 -14.39 12.55 32.68
CA ASP A 15 -15.03 11.25 32.93
C ASP A 15 -15.00 10.37 31.66
N GLU A 16 -15.25 10.95 30.49
CA GLU A 16 -15.12 10.31 29.18
C GLU A 16 -13.67 9.87 28.91
N ALA A 17 -12.70 10.74 29.20
CA ALA A 17 -11.29 10.43 29.08
C ALA A 17 -10.89 9.23 29.97
N CYS A 18 -11.37 9.19 31.22
CA CYS A 18 -11.11 8.07 32.12
C CYS A 18 -11.79 6.77 31.64
N ALA A 19 -13.05 6.85 31.20
CA ALA A 19 -13.80 5.71 30.70
C ALA A 19 -13.13 5.08 29.45
N ARG A 20 -12.68 5.92 28.51
CA ARG A 20 -11.94 5.45 27.33
C ARG A 20 -10.59 4.85 27.69
N ALA A 21 -9.84 5.49 28.60
CA ALA A 21 -8.56 4.95 29.04
C ALA A 21 -8.73 3.55 29.65
N LYS A 22 -9.72 3.39 30.55
CA LYS A 22 -10.07 2.07 31.12
C LYS A 22 -10.40 1.04 30.04
N LYS A 23 -11.20 1.43 29.03
CA LYS A 23 -11.58 0.55 27.91
C LYS A 23 -10.39 0.12 27.05
N LEU A 24 -9.47 1.03 26.74
CA LEU A 24 -8.27 0.74 25.93
C LEU A 24 -7.24 -0.12 26.70
N LEU A 25 -7.24 -0.03 28.03
CA LEU A 25 -6.32 -0.73 28.92
C LEU A 25 -6.99 -1.90 29.65
N GLU A 26 -8.17 -2.37 29.20
CA GLU A 26 -8.84 -3.57 29.73
C GLU A 26 -7.92 -4.80 29.73
N SER A 27 -7.00 -4.87 28.76
CA SER A 27 -5.99 -5.92 28.66
C SER A 27 -4.84 -5.80 29.68
N ASN A 28 -4.77 -4.74 30.49
CA ASN A 28 -3.70 -4.51 31.46
C ASN A 28 -4.24 -3.94 32.80
N PRO A 29 -4.81 -4.80 33.67
CA PRO A 29 -5.49 -4.39 34.91
C PRO A 29 -4.57 -3.68 35.90
N ALA A 30 -3.26 -3.93 35.85
CA ALA A 30 -2.28 -3.26 36.71
C ALA A 30 -2.23 -1.74 36.50
N ILE A 31 -2.62 -1.23 35.31
CA ILE A 31 -2.62 0.20 35.01
C ILE A 31 -3.98 0.83 35.37
N THR A 32 -5.08 0.12 35.14
CA THR A 32 -6.44 0.66 35.38
C THR A 32 -6.81 0.73 36.85
N GLU A 33 -6.24 -0.11 37.71
CA GLU A 33 -6.47 -0.10 39.16
C GLU A 33 -5.63 0.96 39.90
N ASN A 34 -4.43 1.28 39.38
CA ASN A 34 -3.46 2.14 40.08
C ASN A 34 -3.46 3.61 39.62
N VAL A 35 -4.20 3.95 38.56
CA VAL A 35 -4.27 5.33 38.04
C VAL A 35 -5.66 5.92 38.34
N PRO A 36 -5.77 6.87 39.30
CA PRO A 36 -7.05 7.50 39.60
C PRO A 36 -7.52 8.39 38.45
N CYS A 37 -8.84 8.48 38.26
CA CYS A 37 -9.44 9.25 37.15
C CYS A 37 -9.09 10.75 37.18
N GLU A 38 -8.71 11.28 38.35
CA GLU A 38 -8.32 12.67 38.57
C GLU A 38 -7.10 13.11 37.76
N VAL A 39 -6.26 12.15 37.35
CA VAL A 39 -5.03 12.39 36.57
C VAL A 39 -5.34 12.69 35.11
N TYR A 40 -6.53 12.36 34.61
CA TYR A 40 -6.91 12.61 33.21
C TYR A 40 -7.47 14.03 33.04
N PRO A 41 -6.79 14.91 32.27
CA PRO A 41 -7.31 16.22 31.97
C PRO A 41 -8.43 16.16 30.93
N ALA A 42 -9.34 17.14 30.95
CA ALA A 42 -10.21 17.37 29.81
C ALA A 42 -9.36 17.79 28.60
N SER A 43 -9.72 17.32 27.41
CA SER A 43 -8.92 17.58 26.21
C SER A 43 -9.79 17.90 25.01
N PHE A 44 -9.27 18.76 24.13
CA PHE A 44 -9.82 18.97 22.81
C PHE A 44 -9.07 18.09 21.82
N ARG A 45 -9.76 17.15 21.19
CA ARG A 45 -9.22 16.37 20.08
C ARG A 45 -9.48 17.10 18.79
N VAL A 46 -8.41 17.53 18.14
CA VAL A 46 -8.46 18.22 16.85
C VAL A 46 -8.03 17.23 15.77
N THR A 47 -8.96 16.81 14.93
CA THR A 47 -8.67 15.97 13.76
C THR A 47 -8.43 16.88 12.57
N LEU A 48 -7.32 16.68 11.86
CA LEU A 48 -7.01 17.48 10.68
C LEU A 48 -7.63 16.88 9.42
N ALA A 49 -8.07 17.75 8.51
CA ALA A 49 -8.50 17.35 7.17
C ALA A 49 -7.31 16.88 6.33
N ASP A 50 -6.14 17.46 6.57
CA ASP A 50 -4.89 17.17 5.86
C ASP A 50 -3.71 17.19 6.83
N THR A 51 -3.05 16.04 6.98
CA THR A 51 -1.88 15.85 7.86
C THR A 51 -0.68 16.70 7.41
N SER A 52 -0.62 17.12 6.14
CA SER A 52 0.48 17.94 5.63
C SER A 52 0.42 19.41 6.10
N GLN A 53 -0.75 19.88 6.54
CA GLN A 53 -0.98 21.25 7.01
C GLN A 53 -0.79 21.42 8.52
N TYR A 54 -0.40 20.35 9.22
CA TYR A 54 -0.21 20.30 10.67
C TYR A 54 0.77 21.39 11.18
N GLY A 55 1.85 21.66 10.45
CA GLY A 55 2.84 22.67 10.83
C GLY A 55 2.29 24.09 10.94
N GLN A 56 1.20 24.41 10.23
CA GLN A 56 0.56 25.73 10.32
C GLN A 56 -0.31 25.87 11.57
N ILE A 57 -0.82 24.75 12.09
CA ILE A 57 -1.70 24.71 13.26
C ILE A 57 -0.87 24.63 14.53
N THR A 58 0.17 23.81 14.56
CA THR A 58 1.08 23.77 15.71
C THR A 58 1.89 25.04 15.86
N ALA A 59 2.27 25.74 14.78
CA ALA A 59 2.88 27.07 14.90
C ALA A 59 1.96 28.11 15.56
N ARG A 60 0.63 27.91 15.48
CA ARG A 60 -0.38 28.79 16.09
C ARG A 60 -0.80 28.37 17.48
N LEU A 61 -0.69 27.07 17.79
CA LEU A 61 -1.02 26.47 19.09
C LEU A 61 0.24 26.06 19.86
N ALA A 62 1.42 26.54 19.44
CA ALA A 62 2.69 26.17 20.04
C ALA A 62 2.70 26.61 21.50
N CYS A 63 3.15 25.69 22.33
CA CYS A 63 3.42 25.91 23.73
C CYS A 63 4.94 25.87 23.88
N GLU A 64 5.52 27.00 24.26
CA GLU A 64 6.96 27.08 24.48
C GLU A 64 7.22 27.17 26.00
N PRO A 65 8.14 26.37 26.56
CA PRO A 65 8.48 26.48 27.97
C PRO A 65 9.14 27.84 28.24
N ASP A 66 8.65 28.58 29.23
CA ASP A 66 9.33 29.80 29.68
C ASP A 66 10.67 29.42 30.32
N PRO A 67 11.82 29.92 29.80
CA PRO A 67 13.15 29.59 30.31
C PRO A 67 13.38 30.03 31.77
N THR A 68 12.53 30.87 32.34
CA THR A 68 12.69 31.41 33.70
C THR A 68 11.73 30.80 34.72
N THR A 69 10.48 30.53 34.35
CA THR A 69 9.42 30.13 35.30
C THR A 69 9.13 28.62 35.29
N HIS A 70 9.67 27.86 34.32
CA HIS A 70 9.27 26.47 34.02
C HIS A 70 7.77 26.29 33.73
N ASP A 71 7.03 27.39 33.54
CA ASP A 71 5.62 27.35 33.17
C ASP A 71 5.48 27.22 31.65
N ILE A 72 4.41 26.56 31.19
CA ILE A 72 4.17 26.30 29.77
C ILE A 72 3.26 27.41 29.25
N THR A 73 3.82 28.33 28.47
CA THR A 73 3.04 29.42 27.88
C THR A 73 2.63 29.04 26.46
N CYS A 74 1.34 28.81 26.26
CA CYS A 74 0.77 28.55 24.94
C CYS A 74 0.26 29.85 24.30
N SER A 75 0.31 29.91 22.98
CA SER A 75 -0.14 31.08 22.20
C SER A 75 -1.63 31.42 22.37
N GLU A 76 -2.45 30.46 22.81
CA GLU A 76 -3.87 30.64 23.10
C GLU A 76 -4.16 30.44 24.61
N PRO A 77 -4.88 31.37 25.27
CA PRO A 77 -5.19 31.27 26.70
C PRO A 77 -6.13 30.07 26.98
N GLY A 78 -5.76 29.23 27.95
CA GLY A 78 -6.52 28.05 28.36
C GLY A 78 -6.02 26.71 27.78
N VAL A 79 -4.97 26.72 26.95
CA VAL A 79 -4.28 25.51 26.50
C VAL A 79 -3.13 25.20 27.46
N LEU A 80 -3.10 23.99 28.03
CA LEU A 80 -2.08 23.54 28.98
C LEU A 80 -0.90 22.82 28.31
N LYS A 81 -1.17 21.99 27.30
CA LYS A 81 -0.16 21.18 26.63
C LYS A 81 -0.67 20.66 25.29
N VAL A 82 0.14 20.77 24.24
CA VAL A 82 -0.10 20.12 22.95
C VAL A 82 0.77 18.87 22.87
N LEU A 83 0.12 17.71 22.69
CA LEU A 83 0.83 16.43 22.48
C LEU A 83 1.08 16.24 20.98
N ASP A 84 2.33 16.35 20.56
CA ASP A 84 2.75 16.11 19.18
C ASP A 84 3.32 14.69 19.02
N PHE A 85 2.69 13.89 18.18
CA PHE A 85 3.16 12.54 17.83
C PHE A 85 3.83 12.47 16.44
N ARG A 86 4.07 13.62 15.79
CA ARG A 86 4.59 13.70 14.43
C ARG A 86 5.94 13.02 14.26
N ASP A 87 6.90 13.21 15.16
CA ASP A 87 8.23 12.60 15.00
C ASP A 87 8.18 11.07 14.92
N ILE A 88 7.26 10.46 15.68
CA ILE A 88 7.04 9.01 15.64
C ILE A 88 6.36 8.62 14.32
N LEU A 89 5.33 9.37 13.91
CA LEU A 89 4.60 9.13 12.66
C LEU A 89 5.48 9.36 11.42
N ASP A 90 6.35 10.37 11.42
CA ASP A 90 7.28 10.71 10.34
C ASP A 90 8.33 9.61 10.20
N ARG A 91 8.89 9.10 11.32
CA ARG A 91 9.80 7.94 11.31
C ARG A 91 9.11 6.68 10.78
N LEU A 92 7.90 6.38 11.25
CA LEU A 92 7.13 5.22 10.78
C LEU A 92 6.77 5.34 9.30
N SER A 93 6.38 6.53 8.85
CA SER A 93 6.07 6.80 7.44
C SER A 93 7.31 6.71 6.55
N ALA A 94 8.48 7.15 7.04
CA ALA A 94 9.75 7.03 6.34
C ALA A 94 10.15 5.57 6.16
N ILE A 95 10.06 4.75 7.22
CA ILE A 95 10.32 3.30 7.15
C ILE A 95 9.36 2.64 6.15
N THR A 96 8.07 2.94 6.26
CA THR A 96 7.05 2.40 5.35
C THR A 96 7.32 2.79 3.90
N ARG A 97 7.78 4.03 3.66
CA ARG A 97 8.14 4.52 2.32
C ARG A 97 9.34 3.79 1.74
N VAL A 98 10.38 3.54 2.55
CA VAL A 98 11.56 2.77 2.13
C VAL A 98 11.15 1.34 1.78
N LEU A 99 10.35 0.68 2.63
CA LEU A 99 9.85 -0.67 2.35
C LEU A 99 8.99 -0.72 1.09
N ARG A 100 8.05 0.22 0.92
CA ARG A 100 7.20 0.33 -0.27
C ARG A 100 8.03 0.49 -1.54
N ASN A 101 9.03 1.38 -1.51
CA ASN A 101 9.91 1.61 -2.65
C ASN A 101 10.79 0.38 -2.95
N GLY A 102 11.25 -0.32 -1.91
CA GLY A 102 12.00 -1.58 -2.06
C GLY A 102 11.16 -2.68 -2.71
N VAL A 103 9.91 -2.86 -2.27
CA VAL A 103 8.98 -3.82 -2.88
C VAL A 103 8.67 -3.45 -4.34
N LEU A 104 8.45 -2.15 -4.63
CA LEU A 104 8.22 -1.68 -5.99
C LEU A 104 9.43 -1.97 -6.90
N PHE A 105 10.64 -1.73 -6.40
CA PHE A 105 11.87 -2.03 -7.14
C PHE A 105 11.98 -3.52 -7.48
N ILE A 106 11.78 -4.40 -6.49
CA ILE A 106 11.79 -5.86 -6.71
C ILE A 106 10.71 -6.28 -7.71
N ALA A 107 9.51 -5.69 -7.61
CA ALA A 107 8.41 -5.97 -8.53
C ALA A 107 8.77 -5.60 -9.98
N VAL A 108 9.42 -4.46 -10.20
CA VAL A 108 9.90 -4.05 -11.53
C VAL A 108 10.93 -5.03 -12.08
N VAL A 109 11.90 -5.45 -11.25
CA VAL A 109 12.91 -6.46 -11.65
C VAL A 109 12.26 -7.81 -11.99
N MET A 110 11.26 -8.23 -11.23
CA MET A 110 10.49 -9.45 -11.51
C MET A 110 9.70 -9.34 -12.83
N LEU A 111 9.09 -8.18 -13.11
CA LEU A 111 8.38 -7.96 -14.38
C LEU A 111 9.32 -8.07 -15.59
N ILE A 112 10.52 -7.50 -15.48
CA ILE A 112 11.54 -7.62 -16.54
C ILE A 112 11.95 -9.08 -16.70
N SER A 113 12.24 -9.78 -15.60
CA SER A 113 12.60 -11.20 -15.61
C SER A 113 11.53 -12.07 -16.25
N ALA A 114 10.26 -11.87 -15.87
CA ALA A 114 9.12 -12.58 -16.45
C ALA A 114 8.98 -12.31 -17.96
N THR A 115 9.15 -11.06 -18.38
CA THR A 115 9.11 -10.67 -19.80
C THR A 115 10.19 -11.39 -20.61
N VAL A 116 11.43 -11.44 -20.08
CA VAL A 116 12.55 -12.14 -20.73
C VAL A 116 12.28 -13.64 -20.82
N LEU A 117 11.74 -14.23 -19.75
CA LEU A 117 11.40 -15.65 -19.70
C LEU A 117 10.35 -16.01 -20.77
N VAL A 118 9.23 -15.29 -20.79
CA VAL A 118 8.16 -15.50 -21.80
C VAL A 118 8.70 -15.29 -23.21
N ALA A 119 9.49 -14.24 -23.45
CA ALA A 119 10.07 -13.98 -24.76
C ALA A 119 10.99 -15.12 -25.22
N ASN A 120 11.71 -15.75 -24.30
CA ASN A 120 12.55 -16.90 -24.60
C ASN A 120 11.74 -18.15 -24.92
N THR A 121 10.67 -18.42 -24.16
CA THR A 121 9.74 -19.52 -24.42
C THR A 121 9.12 -19.40 -25.81
N LEU A 122 8.63 -18.21 -26.18
CA LEU A 122 8.08 -17.94 -27.51
C LEU A 122 9.08 -18.19 -28.63
N ARG A 123 10.35 -17.77 -28.43
CA ARG A 123 11.42 -18.02 -29.40
C ARG A 123 11.69 -19.51 -29.57
N MET A 124 11.74 -20.25 -28.47
CA MET A 124 11.93 -21.70 -28.51
C MET A 124 10.77 -22.39 -29.24
N GLY A 125 9.53 -22.00 -28.98
CA GLY A 125 8.34 -22.50 -29.67
C GLY A 125 8.35 -22.24 -31.18
N MET A 126 8.71 -21.02 -31.59
CA MET A 126 8.87 -20.69 -33.02
C MET A 126 9.98 -21.51 -33.68
N PHE A 127 11.11 -21.72 -33.00
CA PHE A 127 12.21 -22.52 -33.54
C PHE A 127 11.82 -23.97 -33.76
N ALA A 128 11.02 -24.54 -32.84
CA ALA A 128 10.48 -25.89 -32.98
C ALA A 128 9.54 -26.01 -34.20
N ARG A 129 8.73 -24.97 -34.47
CA ARG A 129 7.78 -24.92 -35.59
C ARG A 129 8.32 -24.25 -36.85
N ARG A 130 9.65 -24.08 -36.99
CA ARG A 130 10.25 -23.32 -38.11
C ARG A 130 9.88 -23.83 -39.50
N LYS A 131 9.67 -25.15 -39.65
CA LYS A 131 9.24 -25.76 -40.94
C LYS A 131 7.82 -25.34 -41.31
N GLU A 132 6.89 -25.37 -40.35
CA GLU A 132 5.50 -24.94 -40.55
C GLU A 132 5.44 -23.45 -40.89
N ILE A 133 6.22 -22.63 -40.17
CA ILE A 133 6.35 -21.19 -40.45
C ILE A 133 6.88 -20.95 -41.87
N GLY A 134 7.86 -21.76 -42.33
CA GLY A 134 8.37 -21.72 -43.69
C GLY A 134 7.30 -22.02 -44.73
N ILE A 135 6.47 -23.06 -44.52
CA ILE A 135 5.35 -23.39 -45.40
C ILE A 135 4.32 -22.26 -45.41
N MET A 136 3.96 -21.71 -44.26
CA MET A 136 3.05 -20.56 -44.15
C MET A 136 3.54 -19.35 -44.95
N ARG A 137 4.86 -19.08 -44.94
CA ARG A 137 5.47 -18.01 -45.75
C ARG A 137 5.36 -18.29 -47.25
N LEU A 138 5.55 -19.54 -47.69
CA LEU A 138 5.47 -19.94 -49.11
C LEU A 138 4.05 -19.80 -49.69
N VAL A 139 3.01 -19.97 -48.87
CA VAL A 139 1.61 -19.76 -49.28
C VAL A 139 1.16 -18.30 -49.14
N GLY A 140 2.08 -17.35 -48.91
CA GLY A 140 1.79 -15.92 -48.85
C GLY A 140 1.18 -15.44 -47.54
N ALA A 141 1.34 -16.17 -46.43
CA ALA A 141 0.87 -15.70 -45.13
C ALA A 141 1.67 -14.46 -44.68
N THR A 142 0.96 -13.44 -44.20
CA THR A 142 1.59 -12.23 -43.66
C THR A 142 2.26 -12.53 -42.32
N ASN A 143 3.31 -11.76 -41.99
CA ASN A 143 4.01 -11.87 -40.70
C ASN A 143 3.05 -11.80 -39.51
N TRP A 144 1.96 -11.02 -39.58
CA TRP A 144 0.96 -10.96 -38.52
C TRP A 144 0.27 -12.32 -38.28
N ARG A 145 -0.17 -13.01 -39.34
CA ARG A 145 -0.86 -14.31 -39.21
C ARG A 145 0.03 -15.38 -38.58
N ILE A 146 1.33 -15.33 -38.85
CA ILE A 146 2.33 -16.23 -38.25
C ILE A 146 2.51 -15.93 -36.76
N ARG A 147 2.40 -14.66 -36.35
CA ARG A 147 2.68 -14.19 -34.98
C ARG A 147 1.54 -14.40 -33.99
N VAL A 148 0.30 -14.22 -34.44
CA VAL A 148 -0.90 -14.32 -33.60
C VAL A 148 -0.97 -15.60 -32.75
N PRO A 149 -0.75 -16.82 -33.29
CA PRO A 149 -0.85 -18.03 -32.46
C PRO A 149 0.14 -18.02 -31.29
N PHE A 150 1.39 -17.61 -31.53
CA PHE A 150 2.41 -17.50 -30.48
C PHE A 150 2.10 -16.38 -29.47
N LEU A 151 1.54 -15.25 -29.92
CA LEU A 151 1.10 -14.20 -29.01
C LEU A 151 -0.02 -14.67 -28.09
N ILE A 152 -0.93 -15.50 -28.59
CA ILE A 152 -2.01 -16.11 -27.79
C ILE A 152 -1.43 -17.10 -26.79
N GLU A 153 -0.47 -17.96 -27.19
CA GLU A 153 0.23 -18.87 -26.27
C GLU A 153 0.86 -18.09 -25.09
N GLY A 154 1.62 -17.03 -25.38
CA GLY A 154 2.23 -16.20 -24.35
C GLY A 154 1.23 -15.43 -23.48
N LEU A 155 0.10 -15.01 -24.05
CA LEU A 155 -0.99 -14.38 -23.29
C LEU A 155 -1.64 -15.37 -22.33
N VAL A 156 -1.89 -16.61 -22.77
CA VAL A 156 -2.46 -17.66 -21.92
C VAL A 156 -1.50 -17.99 -20.77
N GLU A 157 -0.21 -18.13 -21.02
CA GLU A 157 0.80 -18.33 -19.97
C GLU A 157 0.77 -17.21 -18.92
N ALA A 158 0.75 -15.95 -19.37
CA ALA A 158 0.70 -14.79 -18.48
C ALA A 158 -0.62 -14.73 -17.67
N LEU A 159 -1.76 -15.02 -18.29
CA LEU A 159 -3.07 -15.02 -17.63
C LEU A 159 -3.19 -16.14 -16.59
N VAL A 160 -2.66 -17.33 -16.88
CA VAL A 160 -2.59 -18.42 -15.90
C VAL A 160 -1.73 -18.02 -14.71
N GLY A 161 -0.58 -17.39 -14.95
CA GLY A 161 0.26 -16.83 -13.88
C GLY A 161 -0.46 -15.78 -13.04
N ALA A 162 -1.21 -14.87 -13.68
CA ALA A 162 -2.02 -13.87 -13.01
C ALA A 162 -3.12 -14.50 -12.14
N ALA A 163 -3.83 -15.50 -12.66
CA ALA A 163 -4.85 -16.24 -11.92
C ALA A 163 -4.26 -16.92 -10.67
N LEU A 164 -3.10 -17.58 -10.81
CA LEU A 164 -2.39 -18.18 -9.67
C LEU A 164 -1.94 -17.12 -8.65
N ALA A 165 -1.48 -15.96 -9.10
CA ALA A 165 -1.11 -14.85 -8.21
C ALA A 165 -2.32 -14.33 -7.43
N ILE A 166 -3.48 -14.16 -8.08
CA ILE A 166 -4.73 -13.71 -7.44
C ILE A 166 -5.20 -14.74 -6.40
N ILE A 167 -5.17 -16.03 -6.74
CA ILE A 167 -5.52 -17.12 -5.81
C ILE A 167 -4.58 -17.09 -4.59
N THR A 168 -3.27 -16.97 -4.83
CA THR A 168 -2.26 -16.89 -3.75
C THR A 168 -2.48 -15.68 -2.86
N LEU A 169 -2.80 -14.52 -3.44
CA LEU A 169 -3.12 -13.30 -2.70
C LEU A 169 -4.33 -13.50 -1.79
N PHE A 170 -5.39 -14.16 -2.29
CA PHE A 170 -6.57 -14.47 -1.50
C PHE A 170 -6.26 -15.47 -0.37
N LEU A 171 -5.48 -16.51 -0.64
CA LEU A 171 -5.05 -17.49 0.36
C LEU A 171 -4.24 -16.83 1.47
N VAL A 172 -3.23 -16.03 1.14
CA VAL A 172 -2.43 -15.29 2.13
C VAL A 172 -3.31 -14.38 2.98
N LYS A 173 -4.28 -13.71 2.37
CA LYS A 173 -5.23 -12.86 3.08
C LYS A 173 -6.05 -13.66 4.10
N VAL A 174 -6.63 -14.80 3.70
CA VAL A 174 -7.50 -15.60 4.58
C VAL A 174 -6.72 -16.32 5.68
N PHE A 175 -5.57 -16.91 5.34
CA PHE A 175 -4.81 -17.72 6.30
C PHE A 175 -3.87 -16.91 7.18
N VAL A 176 -3.41 -15.73 6.74
CA VAL A 176 -2.44 -14.91 7.49
C VAL A 176 -3.10 -13.62 8.00
N VAL A 177 -3.66 -12.80 7.10
CA VAL A 177 -4.14 -11.45 7.47
C VAL A 177 -5.37 -11.51 8.37
N ASP A 178 -6.36 -12.34 8.03
CA ASP A 178 -7.58 -12.45 8.83
C ASP A 178 -7.32 -13.07 10.22
N GLN A 179 -6.33 -13.96 10.36
CA GLN A 179 -5.90 -14.51 11.65
C GLN A 179 -5.26 -13.44 12.56
N LEU A 180 -4.56 -12.47 11.97
CA LEU A 180 -3.90 -11.39 12.71
C LEU A 180 -4.87 -10.27 13.10
N ARG A 181 -6.01 -10.13 12.40
CA ARG A 181 -7.00 -9.07 12.66
C ARG A 181 -7.56 -9.10 14.08
N GLY A 182 -7.72 -10.28 14.68
CA GLY A 182 -8.17 -10.42 16.07
C GLY A 182 -7.15 -10.01 17.14
N ARG A 183 -5.86 -9.91 16.79
CA ARG A 183 -4.77 -9.58 17.72
C ARG A 183 -4.29 -8.14 17.63
N ILE A 184 -4.54 -7.47 16.51
CA ILE A 184 -3.94 -6.18 16.15
C ILE A 184 -5.05 -5.24 15.67
N VAL A 185 -5.90 -4.78 16.61
CA VAL A 185 -7.11 -3.99 16.33
C VAL A 185 -6.81 -2.58 15.77
N TRP A 186 -5.65 -2.04 16.11
CA TRP A 186 -5.16 -0.71 15.69
C TRP A 186 -4.55 -0.61 14.29
N LEU A 187 -4.33 -1.73 13.57
CA LEU A 187 -3.83 -1.65 12.18
C LEU A 187 -4.99 -1.71 11.18
N PRO A 188 -5.06 -0.82 10.18
CA PRO A 188 -5.98 -0.97 9.07
C PRO A 188 -5.53 -2.15 8.18
N LEU A 189 -5.97 -3.37 8.54
CA LEU A 189 -5.65 -4.58 7.78
C LEU A 189 -6.45 -4.66 6.47
N ILE A 190 -5.79 -5.19 5.44
CA ILE A 190 -6.30 -5.40 4.07
C ILE A 190 -7.71 -5.99 4.09
N ARG A 191 -8.65 -5.30 3.45
CA ARG A 191 -10.05 -5.71 3.29
C ARG A 191 -10.27 -6.47 1.98
N ASN A 192 -11.41 -7.14 1.86
CA ASN A 192 -11.80 -7.82 0.62
C ASN A 192 -11.88 -6.83 -0.57
N GLY A 193 -12.33 -5.59 -0.31
CA GLY A 193 -12.39 -4.53 -1.32
C GLY A 193 -11.02 -4.18 -1.90
N ASP A 194 -9.97 -4.19 -1.08
CA ASP A 194 -8.61 -3.84 -1.51
C ASP A 194 -8.03 -4.92 -2.44
N VAL A 195 -8.29 -6.20 -2.14
CA VAL A 195 -7.89 -7.33 -2.99
C VAL A 195 -8.62 -7.29 -4.34
N LEU A 196 -9.91 -6.98 -4.32
CA LEU A 196 -10.70 -6.89 -5.54
C LEU A 196 -10.26 -5.68 -6.39
N ALA A 197 -9.92 -4.55 -5.76
CA ALA A 197 -9.45 -3.36 -6.43
C ALA A 197 -8.09 -3.55 -7.14
N ILE A 198 -7.20 -4.40 -6.62
CA ILE A 198 -5.89 -4.65 -7.23
C ILE A 198 -5.90 -5.72 -8.32
N THR A 199 -6.89 -6.61 -8.29
CA THR A 199 -7.06 -7.70 -9.28
C THR A 199 -7.02 -7.22 -10.75
N PRO A 200 -7.74 -6.17 -11.19
CA PRO A 200 -7.66 -5.72 -12.57
C PRO A 200 -6.25 -5.23 -12.96
N TRP A 201 -5.52 -4.61 -12.03
CA TRP A 201 -4.15 -4.16 -12.28
C TRP A 201 -3.19 -5.33 -12.50
N ILE A 202 -3.36 -6.44 -11.79
CA ILE A 202 -2.57 -7.66 -11.98
C ILE A 202 -2.82 -8.24 -13.38
N LEU A 203 -4.08 -8.30 -13.81
CA LEU A 203 -4.44 -8.79 -15.15
C LEU A 203 -3.88 -7.89 -16.25
N ILE A 204 -3.98 -6.56 -16.08
CA ILE A 204 -3.40 -5.59 -17.02
C ILE A 204 -1.87 -5.75 -17.08
N ALA A 205 -1.20 -5.90 -15.95
CA ALA A 205 0.24 -6.13 -15.91
C ALA A 205 0.64 -7.42 -16.62
N ALA A 206 -0.11 -8.51 -16.41
CA ALA A 206 0.14 -9.79 -17.08
C ALA A 206 -0.06 -9.70 -18.59
N ALA A 207 -1.15 -9.07 -19.04
CA ALA A 207 -1.38 -8.81 -20.47
C ALA A 207 -0.27 -7.93 -21.07
N GLY A 208 0.17 -6.90 -20.32
CA GLY A 208 1.30 -6.05 -20.69
C GLY A 208 2.59 -6.85 -20.88
N VAL A 209 2.93 -7.73 -19.93
CA VAL A 209 4.09 -8.62 -20.02
C VAL A 209 4.00 -9.51 -21.26
N ALA A 210 2.85 -10.13 -21.53
CA ALA A 210 2.66 -10.98 -22.71
C ALA A 210 2.87 -10.22 -24.03
N ILE A 211 2.33 -9.00 -24.14
CA ILE A 211 2.49 -8.15 -25.33
C ILE A 211 3.95 -7.73 -25.52
N VAL A 212 4.61 -7.26 -24.45
CA VAL A 212 6.01 -6.82 -24.52
C VAL A 212 6.92 -8.01 -24.83
N ALA A 213 6.74 -9.13 -24.15
CA ALA A 213 7.51 -10.35 -24.39
C ALA A 213 7.31 -10.87 -25.83
N GLY A 214 6.06 -10.88 -26.30
CA GLY A 214 5.69 -11.24 -27.66
C GLY A 214 6.36 -10.38 -28.71
N THR A 215 6.29 -9.06 -28.56
CA THR A 215 6.93 -8.13 -29.52
C THR A 215 8.46 -8.28 -29.55
N ILE A 216 9.12 -8.47 -28.40
CA ILE A 216 10.57 -8.66 -28.31
C ILE A 216 11.00 -10.02 -28.87
N GLY A 217 10.32 -11.10 -28.48
CA GLY A 217 10.64 -12.47 -28.87
C GLY A 217 10.51 -12.68 -30.38
N ILE A 218 9.50 -12.06 -30.98
CA ILE A 218 9.11 -12.25 -32.38
C ILE A 218 9.86 -11.34 -33.35
N ARG A 219 10.05 -10.05 -33.04
CA ARG A 219 10.70 -9.09 -33.96
C ARG A 219 12.06 -9.61 -34.43
N ARG A 220 12.84 -10.17 -33.50
CA ARG A 220 14.20 -10.64 -33.75
C ARG A 220 14.30 -11.88 -34.65
N PHE A 221 13.22 -12.65 -34.83
CA PHE A 221 13.25 -13.93 -35.57
C PHE A 221 12.75 -13.82 -37.02
N LEU A 222 12.05 -12.73 -37.35
CA LEU A 222 11.45 -12.54 -38.68
C LEU A 222 12.19 -11.50 -39.52
N ASP A 223 13.11 -10.74 -38.92
CA ASP A 223 13.97 -9.73 -39.58
C ASP A 223 15.31 -10.33 -40.09
N VAL A 224 15.40 -11.67 -40.16
CA VAL A 224 16.45 -12.45 -40.84
C VAL A 224 15.77 -13.39 -41.83
#